data_AF-A0AAE2YQA6-F1
#
_entry.id   AF-A0AAE2YQA6-F1
#
_cell.length_a   1.000
_cell.length_b   1.000
_cell.length_c   1.000
_cell.angle_alpha   90.00
_cell.angle_beta   90.00
_cell.angle_gamma   90.00
#
_symmetry.space_group_name_H-M   'P 1'
#
loop_
_entity.id
_entity.type
_entity.pdbx_description
1 polymer ?
#
loop_
_entity_poly.entity_id
_entity_poly.type
_entity_poly.pdbx_seq_one_letter_code
_entity_poly.pdbx_strand_id
1 'polypeptide(L)'
;VYLREGHLSIDNNSVERAIRGVAIGRKNFLFAGNDAGGERAASFYTLIKTCKLNGVEPFAYLCDVLEKLPTWPNKRLHELLPYHWGKQPIVT
;
A
#
# COMPACT_ATOMS: atom_id res chain seq x y z
N VAL A 1 0.32 -13.26 24.70
CA VAL A 1 -0.19 -13.55 23.34
C VAL A 1 0.59 -14.70 22.70
N TYR A 2 1.92 -14.61 22.52
CA TYR A 2 2.73 -15.73 21.98
C TYR A 2 2.63 -17.05 22.78
N LEU A 3 2.60 -16.99 24.12
CA LEU A 3 2.41 -18.17 24.99
C LEU A 3 1.06 -18.86 24.81
N ARG A 4 0.09 -18.19 24.16
CA ARG A 4 -1.27 -18.71 23.92
C ARG A 4 -1.47 -19.16 22.48
N GLU A 5 -0.65 -18.68 21.54
CA GLU A 5 -0.77 -18.96 20.12
C GLU A 5 0.60 -19.31 19.53
N GLY A 6 0.89 -20.62 19.44
CA GLY A 6 2.19 -21.13 19.02
C GLY A 6 2.57 -20.90 17.56
N HIS A 7 1.68 -20.33 16.75
CA HIS A 7 1.98 -19.92 15.37
C HIS A 7 2.66 -18.54 15.30
N LEU A 8 2.70 -17.80 16.40
CA LEU A 8 3.36 -16.50 16.49
C LEU A 8 4.82 -16.68 16.91
N SER A 9 5.72 -16.01 16.20
CA SER A 9 7.12 -15.91 16.59
C SER A 9 7.27 -15.23 17.96
N ILE A 10 8.32 -15.60 18.70
CA ILE A 10 8.66 -14.98 19.99
C ILE A 10 9.12 -13.52 19.82
N ASP A 11 9.69 -13.19 18.66
CA ASP A 11 10.16 -11.87 18.30
C ASP A 11 9.23 -11.17 17.28
N ASN A 12 9.25 -9.84 17.29
CA ASN A 12 8.46 -8.98 16.41
C ASN A 12 9.28 -8.43 15.22
N ASN A 13 10.46 -8.98 14.92
CA ASN A 13 11.42 -8.39 13.97
C ASN A 13 10.83 -8.24 12.56
N SER A 14 9.91 -9.13 12.16
CA SER A 14 9.20 -9.05 10.88
C SER A 14 8.33 -7.78 10.80
N VAL A 15 7.59 -7.50 11.86
CA VAL A 15 6.73 -6.31 11.99
C VAL A 15 7.59 -5.05 12.07
N GLU A 16 8.64 -5.04 12.90
CA GLU A 16 9.54 -3.89 13.03
C GLU A 16 10.21 -3.52 11.70
N ARG A 17 10.67 -4.53 10.95
CA ARG A 17 11.21 -4.33 9.59
C ARG A 17 10.16 -3.78 8.63
N ALA A 18 8.91 -4.23 8.73
CA ALA A 18 7.83 -3.76 7.87
C ALA A 18 7.48 -2.28 8.12
N ILE A 19 7.49 -1.83 9.38
CA ILE A 19 7.15 -0.44 9.74
C ILE A 19 8.33 0.53 9.63
N ARG A 20 9.57 0.02 9.55
CA ARG A 20 10.79 0.85 9.51
C ARG A 20 10.75 1.94 8.45
N GLY A 21 10.21 1.65 7.26
CA GLY A 21 10.08 2.63 6.18
C GLY A 21 9.20 3.82 6.56
N VAL A 22 8.12 3.59 7.29
CA VAL A 22 7.22 4.63 7.79
C VAL A 22 7.91 5.45 8.89
N ALA A 23 8.64 4.78 9.79
CA ALA A 23 9.38 5.45 10.86
C ALA A 23 10.48 6.38 10.32
N ILE A 24 11.22 5.96 9.29
CA ILE A 24 12.22 6.78 8.60
C ILE A 24 11.54 7.93 7.86
N GLY A 25 10.44 7.66 7.13
CA GLY A 25 9.67 8.69 6.43
C GLY A 25 9.20 9.81 7.35
N ARG A 26 8.61 9.45 8.49
CA ARG A 26 8.18 10.40 9.53
C ARG A 26 9.31 11.32 10.00
N LYS A 27 10.53 10.81 10.16
CA LYS A 27 11.70 11.62 10.54
C LYS A 27 12.11 12.61 9.44
N ASN A 28 11.88 12.26 8.18
CA ASN A 28 12.30 13.04 7.01
C ASN A 28 11.23 14.02 6.51
N PHE A 29 10.00 13.94 6.99
CA PHE A 29 8.92 14.83 6.59
C PHE A 29 9.01 16.18 7.32
N LEU A 30 9.70 17.13 6.68
CA LEU A 30 9.97 18.48 7.21
C LEU A 30 8.70 19.32 7.50
N PHE A 31 7.54 18.94 6.97
CA PHE A 31 6.28 19.73 7.07
C PHE A 31 5.03 18.89 7.35
N ALA A 32 5.15 17.72 7.96
CA ALA A 32 3.99 16.91 8.38
C ALA A 32 3.30 17.55 9.61
N GLY A 33 2.53 18.61 9.40
CA GLY A 33 1.98 19.46 10.47
C GLY A 33 0.51 19.28 10.79
N ASN A 34 -0.23 18.37 10.13
CA ASN A 34 -1.65 18.12 10.43
C ASN A 34 -2.08 16.66 10.20
N ASP A 35 -3.17 16.27 10.87
CA ASP A 35 -3.71 14.90 10.87
C ASP A 35 -4.16 14.45 9.47
N ALA A 36 -4.75 15.35 8.68
CA ALA A 36 -5.17 15.05 7.32
C ALA A 36 -3.99 14.67 6.40
N GLY A 37 -2.81 15.27 6.61
CA GLY A 37 -1.57 14.88 5.95
C GLY A 37 -1.12 13.48 6.36
N GLY A 38 -1.26 13.14 7.64
CA GLY A 38 -1.00 11.81 8.17
C GLY A 38 -1.90 10.74 7.55
N GLU A 39 -3.20 11.01 7.45
CA GLU A 39 -4.19 10.10 6.86
C GLU A 39 -3.94 9.84 5.37
N ARG A 40 -3.59 10.90 4.62
CA ARG A 40 -3.18 10.77 3.21
C ARG A 40 -1.91 9.93 3.07
N ALA A 41 -0.90 10.19 3.91
CA ALA A 41 0.34 9.40 3.90
C ALA A 41 0.05 7.93 4.23
N ALA A 42 -0.79 7.65 5.23
CA ALA A 42 -1.20 6.29 5.58
C ALA A 42 -1.91 5.57 4.42
N SER A 43 -2.74 6.30 3.67
CA SER A 43 -3.42 5.78 2.47
C SER A 43 -2.43 5.37 1.39
N PHE A 44 -1.43 6.22 1.11
CA PHE A 44 -0.35 5.89 0.15
C PHE A 44 0.52 4.72 0.61
N TYR A 45 0.93 4.69 1.88
CA TYR A 45 1.70 3.57 2.43
C TYR A 45 0.95 2.25 2.32
N THR A 46 -0.35 2.28 2.61
CA THR A 46 -1.23 1.10 2.47
C THR A 46 -1.27 0.64 1.02
N LEU A 47 -1.47 1.56 0.06
CA LEU A 47 -1.53 1.22 -1.36
C LEU A 47 -0.22 0.62 -1.87
N ILE A 48 0.92 1.25 -1.57
CA ILE A 48 2.26 0.77 -1.94
C ILE A 48 2.53 -0.60 -1.32
N LYS A 49 2.13 -0.82 -0.06
CA LYS A 49 2.30 -2.12 0.59
C LYS A 49 1.45 -3.19 -0.07
N THR A 50 0.21 -2.86 -0.46
CA THR A 50 -0.67 -3.77 -1.22
C THR A 50 -0.06 -4.14 -2.57
N CYS A 51 0.53 -3.19 -3.31
CA CYS A 51 1.26 -3.51 -4.55
C CYS A 51 2.38 -4.53 -4.29
N LYS A 52 3.24 -4.26 -3.30
CA LYS A 52 4.33 -5.17 -2.93
C LYS A 52 3.86 -6.57 -2.53
N LEU A 53 2.74 -6.67 -1.81
CA LEU A 53 2.15 -7.95 -1.41
C LEU A 53 1.59 -8.74 -2.60
N ASN A 54 1.18 -8.06 -3.67
CA ASN A 54 0.67 -8.66 -4.90
C ASN A 54 1.74 -8.86 -5.99
N GLY A 55 3.03 -8.60 -5.68
CA GLY A 55 4.11 -8.69 -6.67
C GLY A 55 4.07 -7.61 -7.75
N VAL A 56 3.30 -6.54 -7.53
CA VAL A 56 3.16 -5.41 -8.44
C VAL A 56 4.21 -4.34 -8.13
N GLU A 57 4.87 -3.84 -9.16
CA GLU A 57 5.82 -2.72 -9.04
C GLU A 57 5.04 -1.42 -8.71
N PRO A 58 5.23 -0.82 -7.52
CA PRO A 58 4.39 0.27 -7.06
C PRO A 58 4.47 1.55 -7.91
N PHE A 59 5.64 1.87 -8.47
CA PHE A 59 5.83 3.10 -9.23
C PHE A 59 5.08 3.05 -10.57
N ALA A 60 5.26 1.98 -11.34
CA ALA A 60 4.55 1.71 -12.59
C ALA A 60 3.03 1.67 -12.38
N TYR A 61 2.58 1.02 -11.30
CA TYR A 61 1.17 1.03 -10.90
C TYR A 61 0.64 2.45 -10.66
N LEU A 62 1.36 3.25 -9.86
CA LEU A 62 0.92 4.62 -9.54
C LEU A 62 0.89 5.51 -10.78
N CYS A 63 1.90 5.44 -11.65
CA CYS A 63 1.94 6.19 -12.90
C CYS A 63 0.73 5.86 -13.77
N ASP A 64 0.49 4.57 -14.04
CA ASP A 64 -0.60 4.11 -14.91
C ASP A 64 -1.98 4.47 -14.32
N VAL A 65 -2.18 4.27 -13.02
CA VAL A 65 -3.47 4.56 -12.36
C VAL A 65 -3.74 6.06 -12.32
N LEU A 66 -2.75 6.89 -11.97
CA LEU A 66 -2.93 8.35 -11.91
C LEU A 66 -3.17 8.96 -13.30
N GLU A 67 -2.61 8.38 -14.36
CA GLU A 67 -2.87 8.78 -15.74
C GLU A 67 -4.30 8.42 -16.17
N LYS A 68 -4.81 7.25 -15.77
CA LYS A 68 -6.17 6.79 -16.09
C LYS A 68 -7.27 7.48 -15.27
N LEU A 69 -6.97 7.84 -14.02
CA LEU A 69 -7.96 8.31 -13.05
C LEU A 69 -8.87 9.46 -13.53
N PRO A 70 -8.39 10.49 -14.26
CA PRO A 70 -9.22 11.61 -14.69
C PRO A 70 -10.32 11.23 -15.69
N THR A 71 -10.13 10.15 -16.47
CA THR A 71 -11.07 9.72 -17.52
C THR A 71 -11.77 8.41 -17.18
N TRP A 72 -11.38 7.74 -16.08
CA TRP A 72 -11.91 6.43 -15.73
C TRP A 72 -13.32 6.51 -15.12
N PRO A 73 -14.25 5.61 -15.49
CA PRO A 73 -15.57 5.57 -14.88
C PRO A 73 -15.50 5.18 -13.40
N ASN A 74 -16.13 5.98 -12.51
CA ASN A 74 -16.18 5.70 -11.07
C ASN A 74 -16.68 4.28 -10.73
N LYS A 75 -17.65 3.75 -11.49
CA LYS A 75 -18.18 2.38 -11.32
C LYS A 75 -17.13 1.28 -11.53
N ARG A 76 -16.06 1.59 -12.29
CA ARG A 76 -14.99 0.67 -12.69
C ARG A 76 -13.68 0.92 -11.94
N LEU A 77 -13.69 1.72 -10.88
CA LEU A 77 -12.48 2.05 -10.12
C LEU A 77 -11.83 0.81 -9.49
N HIS A 78 -12.63 -0.19 -9.13
CA HIS A 78 -12.15 -1.45 -8.57
C HIS A 78 -11.22 -2.23 -9.52
N GLU A 79 -11.31 -2.02 -10.83
CA GLU A 79 -10.42 -2.63 -11.84
C GLU A 79 -9.00 -2.07 -11.77
N LEU A 80 -8.84 -0.85 -11.25
CA LEU A 80 -7.54 -0.21 -11.08
C LEU A 80 -6.84 -0.63 -9.78
N LEU A 81 -7.44 -1.49 -8.95
CA LEU A 81 -6.82 -1.92 -7.70
C LEU A 81 -5.60 -2.82 -7.96
N PRO A 82 -4.59 -2.82 -7.05
CA PRO A 82 -3.31 -3.49 -7.32
C PRO A 82 -3.41 -4.99 -7.63
N TYR A 83 -4.45 -5.68 -7.15
CA TYR A 83 -4.64 -7.11 -7.37
C TYR A 83 -5.32 -7.45 -8.70
N HIS A 84 -5.92 -6.47 -9.37
CA HIS A 84 -6.46 -6.57 -10.74
C HIS A 84 -5.53 -5.96 -11.79
N TRP A 85 -4.63 -5.07 -11.36
CA TRP A 85 -3.70 -4.38 -12.24
C TRP A 85 -2.78 -5.36 -12.99
N GLY A 86 -2.75 -5.25 -14.32
CA GLY A 86 -1.94 -6.11 -15.20
C GLY A 86 -2.51 -7.51 -15.46
N LYS A 87 -3.60 -7.91 -14.80
CA LYS A 87 -4.31 -9.14 -15.14
C LYS A 87 -5.29 -8.84 -16.27
N GLN A 88 -5.08 -9.43 -17.44
CA GLN A 88 -6.08 -9.35 -18.52
C GLN A 88 -7.41 -9.94 -18.00
N PRO A 89 -8.56 -9.35 -18.37
CA PRO A 89 -9.84 -9.95 -18.03
C PRO A 89 -9.84 -11.36 -18.59
N ILE A 90 -10.13 -12.34 -17.73
CA ILE A 90 -10.31 -13.73 -18.14
C ILE A 90 -11.58 -13.72 -18.98
N VAL A 91 -11.42 -13.69 -20.31
CA VAL A 91 -12.54 -13.82 -21.24
C VAL A 91 -13.05 -15.25 -21.06
N THR A 92 -14.19 -15.40 -20.38
CA THR A 92 -14.96 -16.65 -20.30
C THR A 92 -16.15 -16.55 -21.24
#